data_AF-A0A2W0CFK3-F1
#
_entry.id   AF-A0A2W0CFK3-F1
#
_cell.length_a   1.000
_cell.length_b   1.000
_cell.length_c   1.000
_cell.angle_alpha   90.00
_cell.angle_beta   90.00
_cell.angle_gamma   90.00
#
_symmetry.space_group_name_H-M   'P 1'
#
loop_
_entity.id
_entity.type
_entity.pdbx_description
1 polymer ?
#
loop_
_entity_poly.entity_id
_entity_poly.type
_entity_poly.pdbx_seq_one_letter_code
_entity_poly.pdbx_strand_id
1 'polypeptide(L)' 'MITITVIVVGIIVGWIDLPGLIRRKEWKETAVYSSMLLVATFFSVIAANLWEFPSPLYIIMWIYEPVNQFLANITGT' A
#
# COMPACT_ATOMS: atom_id res chain seq x y z
N MET A 1 10.35 6.49 14.24
CA MET A 1 10.36 7.97 14.06
C MET A 1 9.87 8.36 12.66
N ILE A 2 10.49 7.85 11.58
CA ILE A 2 10.15 8.22 10.19
C ILE A 2 8.68 7.97 9.84
N THR A 3 8.11 6.84 10.26
CA THR A 3 6.69 6.49 10.02
C THR A 3 5.72 7.52 10.60
N ILE A 4 5.98 8.02 11.81
CA ILE A 4 5.16 9.05 12.45
C ILE A 4 5.26 10.36 11.66
N THR A 5 6.47 10.72 11.22
CA THR A 5 6.68 11.89 10.36
C THR A 5 5.88 11.79 9.06
N VAL A 6 5.90 10.64 8.38
CA VAL A 6 5.12 10.41 7.15
C VAL A 6 3.62 10.62 7.39
N ILE A 7 3.08 10.09 8.49
CA ILE A 7 1.66 10.24 8.84
C ILE A 7 1.33 11.70 9.12
N VAL A 8 2.15 12.40 9.90
CA VAL A 8 1.94 13.82 10.23
C VAL A 8 1.97 14.69 8.98
N VAL A 9 2.91 14.44 8.06
CA VAL A 9 2.97 15.16 6.78
C VAL A 9 1.72 14.90 5.95
N GLY A 10 1.26 13.64 5.85
CA GLY A 10 0.02 13.30 5.16
C GLY A 10 -1.21 14.02 5.72
N ILE A 11 -1.30 14.14 7.06
CA ILE A 11 -2.37 14.89 7.73
C ILE A 11 -2.29 16.38 7.42
N ILE A 12 -1.10 16.98 7.47
CA ILE A 12 -0.90 18.41 7.17
C ILE A 12 -1.31 18.73 5.72
N VAL A 13 -0.85 17.92 4.77
CA VAL A 13 -1.18 18.06 3.35
C VAL A 13 -2.69 17.94 3.13
N GLY A 14 -3.32 16.92 3.73
CA GLY A 14 -4.78 16.78 3.70
C GLY A 14 -5.50 17.98 4.30
N TRP A 15 -5.02 18.52 5.43
CA TRP A 15 -5.63 19.66 6.10
C TRP A 15 -5.55 20.96 5.30
N ILE A 16 -4.55 21.11 4.43
CA ILE A 16 -4.40 22.30 3.57
C ILE A 16 -5.31 22.17 2.34
N ASP A 17 -5.32 21.02 1.68
CA ASP A 17 -5.96 20.86 0.36
C ASP A 17 -7.44 20.43 0.45
N LEU A 18 -7.80 19.52 1.38
CA LEU A 18 -9.18 19.02 1.53
C LEU A 18 -10.22 20.09 1.84
N PRO A 19 -10.01 21.06 2.78
CA PRO A 19 -11.06 22.03 3.08
C PRO A 19 -11.36 22.94 1.90
N GLY A 20 -10.39 23.19 1.01
CA GLY A 20 -10.60 23.92 -0.23
C GLY A 20 -11.56 23.20 -1.17
N LEU A 21 -11.31 21.91 -1.40
CA LEU A 21 -12.11 21.04 -2.29
C LEU A 21 -13.51 20.78 -1.73
N ILE A 22 -13.63 20.54 -0.42
CA ILE A 22 -14.92 20.34 0.25
C ILE A 22 -15.78 21.61 0.17
N ARG A 23 -15.17 22.79 0.37
CA ARG A 23 -15.89 24.09 0.25
C ARG A 23 -16.40 24.34 -1.17
N ARG A 24 -15.68 23.88 -2.19
CA ARG A 24 -16.08 23.97 -3.61
C ARG A 24 -17.15 22.95 -4.02
N LYS A 25 -17.53 22.03 -3.12
CA LYS A 25 -18.45 20.90 -3.38
C LYS A 25 -17.96 19.98 -4.51
N GLU A 26 -16.66 19.93 -4.75
CA GLU A 26 -16.01 19.07 -5.74
C GLU A 26 -15.82 17.67 -5.16
N TRP A 27 -16.94 16.97 -4.91
CA TRP A 27 -16.94 15.68 -4.20
C TRP A 27 -16.16 14.58 -4.93
N LYS A 28 -16.22 14.58 -6.28
CA LYS A 28 -15.46 13.63 -7.10
C LYS A 28 -13.95 13.87 -6.95
N GLU A 29 -13.52 15.11 -7.03
CA GLU A 29 -12.10 15.47 -6.90
C GLU A 29 -11.61 15.24 -5.48
N THR A 30 -12.46 15.50 -4.49
CA THR A 30 -12.16 15.20 -3.06
C THR A 30 -11.94 13.72 -2.84
N ALA A 31 -12.76 12.87 -3.45
CA ALA A 31 -12.61 11.42 -3.37
C ALA A 31 -11.32 10.95 -4.05
N VAL A 32 -11.03 11.44 -5.26
CA VAL A 32 -9.80 11.09 -6.00
C VAL A 32 -8.56 11.56 -5.24
N TYR A 33 -8.53 12.82 -4.82
CA TYR A 33 -7.42 13.38 -4.03
C TYR A 33 -7.20 12.59 -2.73
N SER A 34 -8.27 12.35 -1.95
CA SER A 34 -8.15 11.61 -0.68
C SER A 34 -7.63 10.19 -0.89
N SER A 35 -8.11 9.49 -1.92
CA SER A 35 -7.65 8.13 -2.23
C SER A 35 -6.19 8.13 -2.67
N MET A 36 -5.76 9.07 -3.51
CA MET A 36 -4.35 9.22 -3.89
C MET A 36 -3.48 9.55 -2.68
N LEU A 37 -3.92 10.46 -1.80
CA LEU A 37 -3.18 10.82 -0.58
C LEU A 37 -3.04 9.63 0.37
N LEU A 38 -4.09 8.84 0.54
CA LEU A 38 -4.05 7.60 1.32
C LEU A 38 -3.06 6.59 0.71
N VAL A 39 -3.12 6.36 -0.59
CA VAL A 39 -2.22 5.45 -1.30
C VAL A 39 -0.76 5.90 -1.17
N ALA A 40 -0.49 7.20 -1.38
CA ALA A 40 0.84 7.77 -1.23
C ALA A 40 1.37 7.63 0.21
N THR A 41 0.52 7.90 1.20
CA THR A 41 0.87 7.76 2.62
C THR A 41 1.15 6.29 2.97
N PHE A 42 0.32 5.37 2.48
CA PHE A 42 0.50 3.93 2.67
C PHE A 42 1.82 3.43 2.09
N PHE A 43 2.14 3.76 0.84
CA PHE A 43 3.42 3.40 0.22
C PHE A 43 4.60 4.05 0.94
N SER A 44 4.46 5.29 1.39
CA SER A 44 5.50 5.99 2.15
C SER A 44 5.75 5.31 3.50
N VAL A 45 4.73 4.77 4.16
CA VAL A 45 4.87 3.96 5.37
C VAL A 45 5.62 2.66 5.08
N ILE A 46 5.29 1.95 4.00
CA ILE A 46 6.02 0.73 3.59
C ILE A 46 7.49 1.05 3.34
N ALA A 47 7.77 2.10 2.56
CA ALA A 47 9.12 2.54 2.24
C ALA A 47 9.90 2.99 3.47
N ALA A 48 9.26 3.74 4.38
CA ALA A 48 9.88 4.26 5.60
C ALA A 48 10.23 3.16 6.61
N ASN A 49 9.46 2.08 6.63
CA ASN A 49 9.78 0.92 7.47
C ASN A 49 10.79 -0.02 6.80
N LEU A 50 11.32 0.33 5.61
CA LEU A 50 12.21 -0.52 4.82
C LEU A 50 11.71 -1.96 4.80
N TRP A 51 10.38 -2.15 4.68
CA TRP A 51 9.80 -3.49 4.75
C TRP A 51 10.53 -4.33 3.73
N GLU A 52 11.33 -5.29 4.21
CA GLU A 52 12.21 -6.08 3.36
C GLU A 52 11.30 -6.75 2.34
N PHE A 53 11.38 -6.27 1.10
CA PHE A 53 10.64 -6.89 0.02
C PHE A 53 11.14 -8.33 0.00
N PRO A 54 10.25 -9.32 0.19
CA PRO A 54 10.68 -10.70 0.30
C PRO A 54 11.54 -11.02 -0.92
N SER A 55 12.65 -11.71 -0.69
CA SER A 55 13.60 -12.00 -1.76
C SER A 55 12.84 -12.60 -2.95
N PRO A 56 13.20 -12.29 -4.21
CA PRO A 56 12.51 -12.84 -5.37
C PRO A 56 12.41 -14.38 -5.32
N LEU A 57 13.39 -15.03 -4.69
CA LEU A 57 13.39 -16.45 -4.41
C LEU A 57 12.22 -16.88 -3.50
N TYR A 58 11.90 -16.12 -2.46
CA TYR A 58 10.74 -16.38 -1.58
C TYR A 58 9.42 -16.30 -2.34
N ILE A 59 9.27 -15.32 -3.24
CA ILE A 59 8.07 -15.20 -4.07
C ILE A 59 7.94 -16.42 -4.99
N ILE A 60 9.05 -16.87 -5.58
CA ILE A 60 9.08 -18.08 -6.40
C ILE A 60 8.72 -19.30 -5.56
N MET A 61 9.29 -19.47 -4.36
CA MET A 61 8.97 -20.57 -3.46
C MET A 61 7.49 -20.57 -3.04
N TRP A 62 6.93 -19.41 -2.74
CA TRP A 62 5.54 -19.25 -2.34
C TRP A 62 4.55 -19.66 -3.44
N ILE A 63 4.89 -19.43 -4.71
CA ILE A 63 4.11 -19.91 -5.86
C ILE A 63 4.38 -21.41 -6.11
N TYR A 64 5.61 -21.84 -5.93
CA TYR A 64 6.03 -23.20 -6.25
C TYR A 64 5.48 -24.24 -5.27
N GLU A 65 5.42 -23.94 -3.97
CA GLU A 65 4.85 -24.85 -2.95
C GLU A 65 3.43 -25.35 -3.26
N PRO A 66 2.43 -24.48 -3.51
CA PRO A 66 1.08 -24.94 -3.80
C PRO A 66 0.99 -25.70 -5.13
N VAL A 67 1.80 -25.32 -6.12
CA VAL A 67 1.89 -26.05 -7.39
C VAL A 67 2.49 -27.45 -7.18
N ASN A 68 3.54 -27.56 -6.37
CA ASN A 68 4.19 -28.82 -6.07
C ASN A 68 3.27 -29.75 -5.26
N GLN A 69 2.55 -29.23 -4.28
CA GLN A 69 1.55 -30.00 -3.53
C GLN A 69 0.39 -30.47 -4.42
N PHE A 70 -0.03 -29.64 -5.36
CA PHE A 70 -1.06 -30.01 -6.34
C PHE A 70 -0.57 -31.13 -7.27
N LEU A 71 0.66 -31.04 -7.77
CA LEU A 71 1.28 -32.07 -8.59
C LEU A 71 1.52 -33.37 -7.81
N ALA A 72 1.98 -33.30 -6.56
CA ALA A 72 2.17 -34.47 -5.70
C ALA A 72 0.84 -35.22 -5.49
N ASN A 73 -0.24 -34.49 -5.20
CA ASN A 73 -1.58 -35.06 -5.03
C ASN A 73 -2.12 -35.74 -6.31
N ILE A 74 -1.74 -35.28 -7.50
CA ILE A 74 -2.16 -35.89 -8.77
C ILE A 74 -1.27 -37.07 -9.17
N THR A 75 0.02 -37.01 -8.83
CA THR A 75 1.01 -38.02 -9.23
C THR A 75 1.11 -39.18 -8.24
N GLY A 76 0.37 -39.15 -7.13
CA GLY A 76 0.15 -40.30 -6.25
C GLY A 76 1.32 -40.68 -5.34
N THR A 77 2.16 -39.71 -4.96
CA THR A 77 3.13 -39.82 -3.84
C THR A 77 2.69 -38.96 -2.68
#